data_AF-A0A843YF62-F1
#
_entry.id   AF-A0A843YF62-F1
#
_cell.length_a   1.000
_cell.length_b   1.000
_cell.length_c   1.000
_cell.angle_alpha   90.00
_cell.angle_beta   90.00
_cell.angle_gamma   90.00
#
_symmetry.space_group_name_H-M   'P 1'
#
loop_
_entity.id
_entity.type
_entity.pdbx_description
1 polymer ?
#
loop_
_entity_poly.entity_id
_entity_poly.type
_entity_poly.pdbx_seq_one_letter_code
_entity_poly.pdbx_strand_id
1 'polypeptide(L)'
;MLTKTRSTAALVEELIDRSASQAPGDRALLEAVVSGYLAAVAYAEVERTVETILTNRFQEINDEKVSNFIAETWGKKQGRISKSDIANLAKQFGDQCKAQFNNTIDAQHETFYYNLLKCRHDLAHGEPRNETLLTAKNGIIAAEKLLEALEQSIKQ
;
A
#
# COMPACT_ATOMS: atom_id res chain seq x y z
N MET A 1 -6.32 6.72 5.80
CA MET A 1 -6.08 6.31 4.39
C MET A 1 -6.64 4.89 4.21
N LEU A 2 -6.63 4.31 3.01
CA LEU A 2 -7.00 2.90 2.73
C LEU A 2 -8.39 2.42 3.27
N THR A 3 -9.45 3.18 3.06
CA THR A 3 -10.79 2.90 3.61
C THR A 3 -11.36 1.56 3.14
N LYS A 4 -11.25 1.23 1.85
CA LYS A 4 -11.81 -0.02 1.30
C LYS A 4 -11.08 -1.23 1.88
N THR A 5 -9.76 -1.14 2.00
CA THR A 5 -8.90 -2.15 2.59
C THR A 5 -9.29 -2.46 4.03
N ARG A 6 -9.56 -1.44 4.85
CA ARG A 6 -10.03 -1.64 6.23
C ARG A 6 -11.37 -2.34 6.30
N SER A 7 -12.33 -1.96 5.46
CA SER A 7 -13.62 -2.65 5.36
C SER A 7 -13.45 -4.11 4.93
N THR A 8 -12.59 -4.38 3.94
CA THR A 8 -12.27 -5.74 3.51
C THR A 8 -11.59 -6.55 4.61
N ALA A 9 -10.65 -5.96 5.35
CA ALA A 9 -9.98 -6.64 6.47
C ALA A 9 -10.98 -7.09 7.55
N ALA A 10 -11.95 -6.24 7.91
CA ALA A 10 -12.98 -6.59 8.88
C ALA A 10 -13.85 -7.77 8.41
N LEU A 11 -14.23 -7.80 7.12
CA LEU A 11 -14.98 -8.92 6.54
C LEU A 11 -14.16 -10.23 6.51
N VAL A 12 -12.86 -10.12 6.22
CA VAL A 12 -11.95 -11.27 6.21
C VAL A 12 -11.75 -11.85 7.61
N GLU A 13 -11.61 -11.00 8.63
CA GLU A 13 -11.55 -11.41 10.04
C GLU A 13 -12.80 -12.20 10.43
N GLU A 14 -13.99 -11.65 10.14
CA GLU A 14 -15.26 -12.34 10.41
C GLU A 14 -15.33 -13.71 9.72
N LEU A 15 -14.90 -13.79 8.46
CA LEU A 15 -14.91 -15.03 7.68
C LEU A 15 -13.96 -16.09 8.28
N ILE A 16 -12.75 -15.70 8.68
CA ILE A 16 -11.79 -16.61 9.33
C ILE A 16 -12.34 -17.11 10.66
N ASP A 17 -12.87 -16.23 11.50
CA ASP A 17 -13.41 -16.60 12.82
C ASP A 17 -14.59 -17.56 12.70
N ARG A 18 -15.48 -17.34 11.74
CA ARG A 18 -16.60 -18.27 11.46
C ARG A 18 -16.09 -19.61 10.96
N SER A 19 -15.11 -19.63 10.06
CA SER A 19 -14.54 -20.88 9.53
C SER A 19 -13.87 -21.75 10.62
N ALA A 20 -13.22 -21.10 11.60
CA ALA A 20 -12.57 -21.78 12.71
C ALA A 20 -13.54 -22.59 13.57
N SER A 21 -14.81 -22.18 13.62
CA SER A 21 -15.86 -22.87 14.37
C SER A 21 -16.50 -24.05 13.61
N GLN A 22 -16.38 -24.09 12.27
CA GLN A 22 -17.12 -25.02 11.42
C GLN A 22 -16.23 -26.10 10.76
N ALA A 23 -14.99 -25.77 10.38
CA ALA A 23 -14.07 -26.70 9.72
C ALA A 23 -12.61 -26.34 10.03
N PRO A 24 -12.05 -26.76 11.19
CA PRO A 24 -10.72 -26.34 11.64
C PRO A 24 -9.58 -26.74 10.69
N GLY A 25 -9.76 -27.80 9.89
CA GLY A 25 -8.75 -28.31 8.94
C GLY A 25 -8.47 -27.37 7.75
N ASP A 26 -9.44 -26.52 7.38
CA ASP A 26 -9.34 -25.64 6.20
C ASP A 26 -8.88 -24.22 6.56
N ARG A 27 -8.72 -23.91 7.85
CA ARG A 27 -8.38 -22.56 8.35
C ARG A 27 -7.11 -22.01 7.71
N ALA A 28 -6.05 -22.81 7.63
CA ALA A 28 -4.75 -22.36 7.12
C ALA A 28 -4.81 -22.00 5.63
N LEU A 29 -5.52 -22.80 4.83
CA LEU A 29 -5.73 -22.53 3.40
C LEU A 29 -6.57 -21.26 3.22
N LEU A 30 -7.67 -21.17 3.98
CA LEU A 30 -8.57 -20.02 3.93
C LEU A 30 -7.83 -18.74 4.31
N GLU A 31 -7.05 -18.76 5.39
CA GLU A 31 -6.23 -17.63 5.84
C GLU A 31 -5.20 -17.21 4.79
N ALA A 32 -4.51 -18.15 4.13
CA ALA A 32 -3.55 -17.83 3.07
C ALA A 32 -4.22 -17.16 1.86
N VAL A 33 -5.34 -17.72 1.38
CA VAL A 33 -6.08 -17.18 0.22
C VAL A 33 -6.63 -15.78 0.50
N VAL A 34 -7.30 -15.60 1.64
CA VAL A 34 -7.91 -14.30 1.98
C VAL A 34 -6.87 -13.24 2.32
N SER A 35 -5.72 -13.63 2.89
CA SER A 35 -4.60 -12.72 3.15
C SER A 35 -4.01 -12.21 1.83
N GLY A 36 -3.80 -13.10 0.85
CA GLY A 36 -3.39 -12.72 -0.50
C GLY A 36 -4.37 -11.74 -1.15
N TYR A 37 -5.68 -12.03 -1.04
CA TYR A 37 -6.71 -11.16 -1.59
C TYR A 37 -6.69 -9.79 -0.93
N LEU A 38 -6.61 -9.75 0.40
CA LEU A 38 -6.52 -8.52 1.17
C LEU A 38 -5.27 -7.71 0.79
N ALA A 39 -4.13 -8.36 0.58
CA ALA A 39 -2.91 -7.71 0.11
C ALA A 39 -3.06 -7.11 -1.30
N ALA A 40 -3.79 -7.78 -2.19
CA ALA A 40 -4.09 -7.26 -3.52
C ALA A 40 -5.02 -6.02 -3.47
N VAL A 41 -6.04 -6.03 -2.61
CA VAL A 41 -6.93 -4.87 -2.39
C VAL A 41 -6.16 -3.70 -1.79
N ALA A 42 -5.37 -3.96 -0.74
CA ALA A 42 -4.51 -2.98 -0.10
C ALA A 42 -3.59 -2.29 -1.11
N TYR A 43 -2.91 -3.10 -1.91
CA TYR A 43 -1.98 -2.61 -2.92
C TYR A 43 -2.66 -1.71 -3.96
N ALA A 44 -3.82 -2.12 -4.50
CA ALA A 44 -4.56 -1.31 -5.47
C ALA A 44 -5.04 0.03 -4.89
N GLU A 45 -5.34 0.07 -3.59
CA GLU A 45 -5.72 1.31 -2.91
C GLU A 45 -4.50 2.19 -2.56
N VAL A 46 -3.34 1.59 -2.26
CA VAL A 46 -2.06 2.31 -2.14
C VAL A 46 -1.73 3.04 -3.44
N GLU A 47 -1.81 2.37 -4.59
CA GLU A 47 -1.55 2.99 -5.90
C GLU A 47 -2.42 4.22 -6.13
N ARG A 48 -3.74 4.10 -5.93
CA ARG A 48 -4.68 5.22 -6.06
C ARG A 48 -4.40 6.33 -5.05
N THR A 49 -3.99 5.98 -3.83
CA THR A 49 -3.72 6.98 -2.79
C THR A 49 -2.45 7.78 -3.11
N VAL A 50 -1.40 7.12 -3.63
CA VAL A 50 -0.20 7.81 -4.14
C VAL A 50 -0.59 8.77 -5.26
N GLU A 51 -1.36 8.31 -6.25
CA GLU A 51 -1.84 9.15 -7.35
C GLU A 51 -2.63 10.36 -6.85
N THR A 52 -3.52 10.16 -5.86
CA THR A 52 -4.30 11.23 -5.24
C THR A 52 -3.41 12.25 -4.53
N ILE A 53 -2.42 11.78 -3.75
CA ILE A 53 -1.47 12.66 -3.03
C ILE A 53 -0.69 13.54 -4.02
N LEU A 54 -0.18 12.93 -5.10
CA LEU A 54 0.57 13.65 -6.12
C LEU A 54 -0.32 14.65 -6.88
N THR A 55 -1.52 14.23 -7.28
CA THR A 55 -2.49 15.09 -7.98
C THR A 55 -2.86 16.31 -7.15
N ASN A 56 -3.16 16.12 -5.87
CA ASN A 56 -3.47 17.22 -4.96
C ASN A 56 -2.32 18.22 -4.86
N ARG A 57 -1.08 17.73 -4.79
CA ARG A 57 0.11 18.61 -4.77
C ARG A 57 0.29 19.36 -6.09
N PHE A 58 0.05 18.72 -7.23
CA PHE A 58 0.17 19.40 -8.52
C PHE A 58 -0.92 20.45 -8.75
N GLN A 59 -2.10 20.30 -8.16
CA GLN A 59 -3.16 21.32 -8.22
C GLN A 59 -2.79 22.63 -7.51
N GLU A 60 -1.79 22.63 -6.63
CA GLU A 60 -1.26 23.85 -5.99
C GLU A 60 -0.33 24.65 -6.91
N ILE A 61 0.02 24.12 -8.09
CA ILE A 61 0.83 24.82 -9.10
C ILE A 61 -0.04 25.87 -9.79
N ASN A 62 0.38 27.14 -9.72
CA ASN A 62 -0.35 28.27 -10.31
C ASN A 62 -0.51 28.19 -11.84
N ASP A 63 0.37 27.47 -12.54
CA ASP A 63 0.25 27.24 -13.99
C ASP A 63 -0.57 25.97 -14.25
N GLU A 64 -1.83 26.17 -14.62
CA GLU A 64 -2.79 25.10 -14.92
C GLU A 64 -2.31 24.16 -16.05
N LYS A 65 -1.59 24.67 -17.05
CA LYS A 65 -1.10 23.84 -18.17
C LYS A 65 0.01 22.91 -17.69
N VAL A 66 0.92 23.43 -16.87
CA VAL A 66 2.00 22.65 -16.27
C VAL A 66 1.41 21.62 -15.28
N SER A 67 0.47 22.03 -14.44
CA SER A 67 -0.25 21.14 -13.52
C SER A 67 -0.91 19.96 -14.25
N ASN A 68 -1.69 20.24 -15.29
CA ASN A 68 -2.38 19.22 -16.10
C ASN A 68 -1.41 18.30 -16.84
N PHE A 69 -0.34 18.85 -17.43
CA PHE A 69 0.69 18.04 -18.11
C PHE A 69 1.35 17.05 -17.15
N ILE A 70 1.70 17.50 -15.95
CA ILE A 70 2.33 16.67 -14.92
C ILE A 70 1.34 15.59 -14.46
N ALA A 71 0.09 15.94 -14.13
CA ALA A 71 -0.93 14.98 -13.71
C ALA A 71 -1.15 13.85 -14.75
N GLU A 72 -1.25 14.19 -16.03
CA GLU A 72 -1.42 13.22 -17.13
C GLU A 72 -0.19 12.33 -17.37
N THR A 73 1.00 12.83 -17.03
CA THR A 73 2.27 12.08 -17.18
C THR A 73 2.47 11.08 -16.04
N TRP A 74 1.99 11.40 -14.82
CA TRP A 74 2.14 10.54 -13.65
C TRP A 74 1.02 9.52 -13.46
N GLY A 75 -0.20 9.77 -13.96
CA GLY A 75 -1.35 8.87 -13.82
C GLY A 75 -1.27 7.56 -14.64
N LYS A 76 -0.25 7.38 -15.49
CA LYS A 76 -0.15 6.24 -16.40
C LYS A 76 1.12 5.43 -16.13
N LYS A 77 0.93 4.29 -15.44
CA LYS A 77 1.89 3.17 -15.30
C LYS A 77 2.99 3.34 -14.25
N GLN A 78 2.62 3.17 -12.99
CA GLN A 78 3.57 2.57 -12.05
C GLN A 78 3.17 1.11 -11.86
N GLY A 79 4.11 0.20 -12.07
CA GLY A 79 3.95 -1.20 -11.68
C GLY A 79 3.96 -1.32 -10.15
N ARG A 80 4.46 -2.44 -9.61
CA ARG A 80 4.66 -2.64 -8.16
C ARG A 80 5.29 -1.40 -7.49
N ILE A 81 4.54 -0.65 -6.69
CA ILE A 81 5.05 0.51 -5.94
C ILE A 81 5.77 0.03 -4.67
N SER A 82 7.09 -0.07 -4.74
CA SER A 82 7.95 -0.33 -3.58
C SER A 82 8.17 0.93 -2.73
N LYS A 83 8.72 0.76 -1.52
CA LYS A 83 9.13 1.90 -0.68
C LYS A 83 10.17 2.79 -1.38
N SER A 84 11.08 2.20 -2.15
CA SER A 84 12.06 2.95 -2.94
C SER A 84 11.40 3.77 -4.05
N ASP A 85 10.33 3.27 -4.65
CA ASP A 85 9.58 4.02 -5.67
C ASP A 85 8.92 5.25 -5.04
N ILE A 86 8.28 5.08 -3.87
CA ILE A 86 7.70 6.20 -3.10
C ILE A 86 8.78 7.22 -2.71
N ALA A 87 9.94 6.77 -2.25
CA ALA A 87 11.07 7.66 -1.94
C ALA A 87 11.57 8.42 -3.17
N ASN A 88 11.55 7.79 -4.34
CA ASN A 88 11.95 8.41 -5.60
C ASN A 88 10.87 9.38 -6.14
N LEU A 89 9.59 9.13 -5.86
CA LEU A 89 8.51 10.09 -6.09
C LEU A 89 8.72 11.33 -5.21
N ALA A 90 8.97 11.16 -3.91
CA ALA A 90 9.27 12.27 -3.00
C ALA A 90 10.50 13.08 -3.49
N LYS A 91 11.55 12.41 -4.01
CA LYS A 91 12.76 13.06 -4.55
C LYS A 91 12.47 14.09 -5.64
N GLN A 92 11.41 13.89 -6.43
CA GLN A 92 11.07 14.80 -7.53
C GLN A 92 10.67 16.19 -7.04
N PHE A 93 10.24 16.30 -5.78
CA PHE A 93 9.97 17.56 -5.09
C PHE A 93 11.20 18.13 -4.36
N GLY A 94 12.33 17.41 -4.39
CA GLY A 94 13.61 17.81 -3.80
C GLY A 94 14.24 16.70 -2.96
N ASP A 95 15.58 16.72 -2.85
CA ASP A 95 16.32 15.74 -2.05
C ASP A 95 15.91 15.79 -0.56
N GLN A 96 15.51 16.97 -0.07
CA GLN A 96 14.96 17.17 1.27
C GLN A 96 13.66 16.39 1.53
N CYS A 97 12.76 16.31 0.54
CA CYS A 97 11.52 15.54 0.64
C CYS A 97 11.81 14.04 0.73
N LYS A 98 12.75 13.54 -0.09
CA LYS A 98 13.23 12.15 0.00
C LYS A 98 13.87 11.85 1.36
N ALA A 99 14.67 12.78 1.89
CA ALA A 99 15.29 12.64 3.20
C ALA A 99 14.23 12.59 4.31
N GLN A 100 13.27 13.51 4.29
CA GLN A 100 12.16 13.53 5.25
C GLN A 100 11.33 12.24 5.20
N PHE A 101 10.99 11.75 4.01
CA PHE A 101 10.28 10.49 3.83
C PHE A 101 11.06 9.32 4.46
N ASN A 102 12.35 9.17 4.12
CA ASN A 102 13.17 8.06 4.64
C ASN A 102 13.38 8.14 6.16
N ASN A 103 13.53 9.34 6.72
CA ASN A 103 13.71 9.51 8.16
C ASN A 103 12.42 9.24 8.96
N THR A 104 11.26 9.25 8.31
CA THR A 104 9.96 8.99 8.95
C THR A 104 9.63 7.49 9.04
N ILE A 105 10.23 6.67 8.18
CA ILE A 105 9.91 5.24 8.06
C ILE A 105 11.03 4.42 8.71
N ASP A 106 10.70 3.71 9.78
CA ASP A 106 11.64 2.77 10.40
C ASP A 106 11.76 1.45 9.59
N ALA A 107 12.79 0.66 9.92
CA ALA A 107 13.08 -0.61 9.25
C ALA A 107 11.97 -1.65 9.44
N GLN A 108 11.19 -1.56 10.52
CA GLN A 108 10.11 -2.50 10.80
C GLN A 108 8.94 -2.27 9.83
N HIS A 109 8.50 -1.03 9.64
CA HIS A 109 7.47 -0.69 8.67
C HIS A 109 7.92 -1.00 7.24
N GLU A 110 9.21 -0.77 6.91
CA GLU A 110 9.76 -1.18 5.60
C GLU A 110 9.62 -2.69 5.36
N THR A 111 9.96 -3.50 6.37
CA THR A 111 9.83 -4.96 6.31
C THR A 111 8.37 -5.40 6.17
N PHE A 112 7.46 -4.82 6.95
CA PHE A 112 6.04 -5.15 6.89
C PHE A 112 5.41 -4.79 5.53
N TYR A 113 5.75 -3.62 4.99
CA TYR A 113 5.28 -3.24 3.66
C TYR A 113 5.84 -4.17 2.57
N TYR A 114 7.13 -4.52 2.66
CA TYR A 114 7.73 -5.50 1.74
C TYR A 114 6.98 -6.84 1.77
N ASN A 115 6.62 -7.33 2.96
CA ASN A 115 5.87 -8.58 3.12
C ASN A 115 4.46 -8.49 2.52
N LEU A 116 3.78 -7.34 2.62
CA LEU A 116 2.50 -7.11 1.94
C LEU A 116 2.62 -7.28 0.43
N LEU A 117 3.65 -6.65 -0.16
CA LEU A 117 3.89 -6.73 -1.59
C LEU A 117 4.27 -8.15 -2.04
N LYS A 118 4.99 -8.88 -1.18
CA LYS A 118 5.31 -10.29 -1.41
C LYS A 118 4.05 -11.17 -1.37
N CYS A 119 3.20 -10.99 -0.37
CA CYS A 119 1.92 -11.71 -0.25
C CYS A 119 1.03 -11.53 -1.50
N ARG A 120 0.93 -10.31 -2.02
CA ARG A 120 0.25 -10.05 -3.30
C ARG A 120 0.91 -10.81 -4.47
N HIS A 121 2.23 -10.77 -4.54
CA HIS A 121 3.00 -11.37 -5.63
C HIS A 121 2.85 -12.90 -5.63
N ASP A 122 2.98 -13.52 -4.47
CA ASP A 122 2.86 -14.95 -4.26
C ASP A 122 1.44 -15.43 -4.60
N LEU A 123 0.39 -14.67 -4.22
CA LEU A 123 -0.99 -14.91 -4.69
C LEU A 123 -1.10 -14.86 -6.23
N ALA A 124 -0.51 -13.85 -6.87
CA ALA A 124 -0.59 -13.70 -8.33
C ALA A 124 0.08 -14.87 -9.09
N HIS A 125 1.02 -15.57 -8.44
CA HIS A 125 1.64 -16.79 -8.95
C HIS A 125 0.89 -18.07 -8.59
N GLY A 126 -0.22 -17.98 -7.84
CA GLY A 126 -0.97 -19.15 -7.37
C GLY A 126 -0.29 -19.91 -6.24
N GLU A 127 0.65 -19.27 -5.55
CA GLU A 127 1.44 -19.86 -4.46
C GLU A 127 1.25 -19.08 -3.15
N PRO A 128 0.05 -18.97 -2.58
CA PRO A 128 -0.13 -18.35 -1.27
C PRO A 128 0.55 -19.23 -0.21
N ARG A 129 1.80 -18.93 0.13
CA ARG A 129 2.65 -19.73 1.02
C ARG A 129 2.70 -19.08 2.38
N ASN A 130 2.06 -19.71 3.36
CA ASN A 130 2.18 -19.38 4.79
C ASN A 130 1.88 -17.91 5.14
N GLU A 131 1.16 -17.17 4.30
CA GLU A 131 0.78 -15.80 4.66
C GLU A 131 -0.35 -15.83 5.68
N THR A 132 -0.13 -15.14 6.79
CA THR A 132 -1.11 -15.01 7.86
C THR A 132 -1.87 -13.69 7.69
N LEU A 133 -3.08 -13.65 8.26
CA LEU A 133 -3.86 -12.42 8.31
C LEU A 133 -3.08 -11.31 9.04
N LEU A 134 -2.31 -11.69 10.06
CA LEU A 134 -1.43 -10.78 10.79
C LEU A 134 -0.39 -10.12 9.85
N THR A 135 0.17 -10.88 8.91
CA THR A 135 1.14 -10.36 7.93
C THR A 135 0.49 -9.31 7.04
N ALA A 136 -0.70 -9.58 6.52
CA ALA A 136 -1.45 -8.63 5.71
C ALA A 136 -1.80 -7.36 6.52
N LYS A 137 -2.27 -7.51 7.76
CA LYS A 137 -2.62 -6.38 8.64
C LYS A 137 -1.43 -5.48 8.97
N ASN A 138 -0.31 -6.06 9.39
CA ASN A 138 0.91 -5.30 9.65
C ASN A 138 1.40 -4.58 8.39
N GLY A 139 1.29 -5.24 7.24
CA GLY A 139 1.57 -4.66 5.94
C GLY A 139 0.69 -3.46 5.59
N ILE A 140 -0.61 -3.52 5.88
CA ILE A 140 -1.57 -2.42 5.68
C ILE A 140 -1.22 -1.22 6.56
N ILE A 141 -0.93 -1.46 7.85
CA ILE A 141 -0.52 -0.40 8.79
C ILE A 141 0.76 0.28 8.27
N ALA A 142 1.73 -0.51 7.81
CA ALA A 142 2.93 0.03 7.21
C ALA A 142 2.65 0.82 5.93
N ALA A 143 1.78 0.33 5.05
CA ALA A 143 1.38 1.05 3.86
C ALA A 143 0.75 2.41 4.17
N GLU A 144 -0.15 2.49 5.16
CA GLU A 144 -0.71 3.77 5.63
C GLU A 144 0.38 4.71 6.13
N LYS A 145 1.34 4.19 6.92
CA LYS A 145 2.45 4.99 7.43
C LYS A 145 3.33 5.55 6.31
N LEU A 146 3.59 4.75 5.27
CA LEU A 146 4.33 5.18 4.08
C LEU A 146 3.58 6.28 3.31
N LEU A 147 2.26 6.14 3.14
CA LEU A 147 1.44 7.14 2.46
C LEU A 147 1.38 8.46 3.24
N GLU A 148 1.21 8.40 4.56
CA GLU A 148 1.28 9.57 5.44
C GLU A 148 2.64 10.26 5.34
N ALA A 149 3.74 9.49 5.39
CA ALA A 149 5.08 10.04 5.27
C ALA A 149 5.32 10.70 3.90
N LEU A 150 4.82 10.10 2.81
CA LEU A 150 4.89 10.70 1.49
C LEU A 150 4.16 12.04 1.48
N GLU A 151 2.89 12.05 1.90
CA GLU A 151 2.06 13.25 1.90
C GLU A 151 2.70 14.38 2.72
N GLN A 152 3.20 14.09 3.91
CA GLN A 152 3.87 15.09 4.76
C GLN A 152 5.20 15.57 4.17
N SER A 153 5.91 14.70 3.43
CA SER A 153 7.21 15.06 2.84
C SER A 153 7.12 16.03 1.66
N ILE A 154 5.99 16.02 0.94
CA ILE A 154 5.83 16.82 -0.29
C ILE A 154 4.93 18.06 -0.11
N LYS A 155 4.29 18.22 1.06
CA LYS A 155 3.41 19.35 1.39
C LYS A 155 4.13 20.67 1.70
N GLN A 156 5.47 20.67 1.78
CA GLN A 156 6.26 21.86 2.13
C GLN A 156 6.21 22.96 1.07
#